data_AF-A0AAD6PZT6-F1
#
_entry.id   AF-A0AAD6PZT6-F1
#
_cell.length_a   1.000
_cell.length_b   1.000
_cell.length_c   1.000
_cell.angle_alpha   90.00
_cell.angle_beta   90.00
_cell.angle_gamma   90.00
#
_symmetry.space_group_name_H-M   'P 1'
#
loop_
_entity.id
_entity.type
_entity.pdbx_description
1 polymer ?
#
loop_
_entity_poly.entity_id
_entity_poly.type
_entity_poly.pdbx_seq_one_letter_code
_entity_poly.pdbx_strand_id
1 'polypeptide(L)'
;MVLSFGLQDFILRARVLKLYRQALRTTRRAPGDARDAFAFRSGDCQKNAVSGFRASLPLLFSVSENVVSWSSMRKLCPNYDREDALDTVLEVPIPEEMFTKMGNNSASRWQNMRALMNAQAASDKSTHLQSKSNTEFIALLKLVGSPLIPFQAHPDQPLTRPLKDCSVGASTAKYIVQQYIAAIGGPLALNSVKSMYAVGQVKMAASEMHQGDDSVHAEGKSEVGGFVLWQKNPDLWYLELVVSGYKVSAGSDGKVAWNQSSSQASHANRGPPRPLRRFFQGLDPRCTANLFLEAVSITEKKVSNEDCFVLKLETDSNTLKAQSSSNTEIVHHIIWGYFSQRTGLLVKFEDTKLVKMKPIKGNDNVFWETSMESVVGDYRYIEGINVAHSGKTTATLHRYGASHNHKRKIEETWMIDEVDFNICGLSMDCFLPPADLKREQQGGEQ
;
A
#
# COMPACT_ATOMS: atom_id res chain seq x y z
N MET A 1 34.67 -3.19 -1.65
CA MET A 1 33.67 -4.06 -2.30
C MET A 1 32.32 -3.68 -1.71
N VAL A 2 31.54 -2.89 -2.45
CA VAL A 2 30.33 -2.21 -1.97
C VAL A 2 29.15 -3.17 -2.06
N LEU A 3 28.51 -3.48 -0.94
CA LEU A 3 27.23 -4.19 -0.92
C LEU A 3 26.12 -3.18 -1.23
N SER A 4 25.67 -3.21 -2.48
CA SER A 4 24.38 -2.65 -2.89
C SER A 4 23.30 -3.22 -1.95
N PHE A 5 22.47 -2.36 -1.35
CA PHE A 5 21.17 -2.83 -0.85
C PHE A 5 20.32 -3.17 -2.07
N GLY A 6 20.56 -4.37 -2.59
CA GLY A 6 19.83 -4.90 -3.73
C GLY A 6 18.37 -5.12 -3.34
N LEU A 7 17.49 -4.97 -4.31
CA LEU A 7 16.08 -5.38 -4.25
C LEU A 7 15.87 -6.73 -3.53
N GLN A 8 16.82 -7.65 -3.71
CA GLN A 8 16.86 -8.93 -3.03
C GLN A 8 16.85 -8.81 -1.50
N ASP A 9 17.62 -7.89 -0.90
CA ASP A 9 17.68 -7.70 0.57
C ASP A 9 16.38 -7.10 1.11
N PHE A 10 15.79 -6.14 0.38
CA PHE A 10 14.48 -5.58 0.72
C PHE A 10 13.39 -6.66 0.75
N ILE A 11 13.32 -7.49 -0.30
CA ILE A 11 12.37 -8.61 -0.38
C ILE A 11 12.69 -9.66 0.70
N LEU A 12 13.97 -9.96 0.95
CA LEU A 12 14.37 -10.93 1.97
C LEU A 12 13.95 -10.47 3.37
N ARG A 13 14.08 -9.17 3.70
CA ARG A 13 13.62 -8.60 4.97
C ARG A 13 12.12 -8.75 5.17
N ALA A 14 11.33 -8.46 4.13
CA ALA A 14 9.88 -8.64 4.19
C ALA A 14 9.52 -10.12 4.45
N ARG A 15 10.22 -11.05 3.80
CA ARG A 15 10.06 -12.50 3.99
C ARG A 15 10.52 -12.98 5.38
N VAL A 16 11.64 -12.48 5.90
CA VAL A 16 12.14 -12.80 7.24
C VAL A 16 11.16 -12.32 8.31
N LEU A 17 10.56 -11.14 8.14
CA LEU A 17 9.53 -10.64 9.04
C LEU A 17 8.30 -11.57 9.05
N LYS A 18 7.91 -12.10 7.88
CA LYS A 18 6.85 -13.12 7.78
C LYS A 18 7.23 -14.43 8.47
N LEU A 19 8.40 -14.99 8.19
CA LEU A 19 8.87 -16.26 8.76
C LEU A 19 9.00 -16.17 10.28
N TYR A 20 9.53 -15.07 10.80
CA TYR A 20 9.58 -14.80 12.24
C TYR A 20 8.18 -14.80 12.86
N ARG A 21 7.23 -14.09 12.24
CA ARG A 21 5.83 -14.06 12.69
C ARG A 21 5.15 -15.41 12.56
N GLN A 22 5.47 -16.21 11.55
CA GLN A 22 4.96 -17.57 11.36
C GLN A 22 5.55 -18.54 12.40
N ALA A 23 6.83 -18.39 12.77
CA ALA A 23 7.46 -19.14 13.86
C ALA A 23 6.83 -18.81 15.23
N LEU A 24 6.43 -17.56 15.46
CA LEU A 24 5.64 -17.19 16.65
C LEU A 24 4.27 -17.90 16.69
N ARG A 25 3.66 -18.21 15.53
CA ARG A 25 2.40 -18.99 15.43
C ARG A 25 2.61 -20.43 15.88
N THR A 26 3.63 -21.12 15.36
CA THR A 26 3.89 -22.55 15.66
C THR A 26 4.36 -22.76 17.09
N THR A 27 5.04 -21.79 17.69
CA THR A 27 5.59 -21.90 19.05
C THR A 27 4.64 -21.45 20.18
N ARG A 28 3.46 -20.88 19.86
CA ARG A 28 2.51 -20.27 20.84
C ARG A 28 3.15 -19.26 21.81
N ARG A 29 4.30 -18.67 21.44
CA ARG A 29 5.04 -17.67 22.23
C ARG A 29 4.79 -16.25 21.69
N ALA A 30 3.52 -15.88 21.49
CA ALA A 30 3.20 -14.47 21.30
C ALA A 30 3.53 -13.69 22.60
N PRO A 31 4.11 -12.47 22.52
CA PRO A 31 4.27 -11.59 23.68
C PRO A 31 2.93 -11.37 24.41
N GLY A 32 2.97 -11.25 25.74
CA GLY A 32 1.79 -11.21 26.62
C GLY A 32 0.73 -10.18 26.21
N ASP A 33 1.17 -9.05 25.64
CA ASP A 33 0.29 -7.93 25.26
C ASP A 33 -0.63 -8.25 24.05
N ALA A 34 -0.46 -9.40 23.40
CA ALA A 34 -1.36 -9.87 22.34
C ALA A 34 -2.48 -10.81 22.86
N ARG A 35 -2.53 -11.11 24.17
CA ARG A 35 -3.54 -12.01 24.75
C ARG A 35 -4.84 -11.32 25.16
N ASP A 36 -4.82 -10.00 25.35
CA ASP A 36 -6.00 -9.26 25.84
C ASP A 36 -7.06 -8.96 24.76
N ALA A 37 -6.82 -9.33 23.50
CA ALA A 37 -7.82 -9.25 22.44
C ALA A 37 -8.75 -10.47 22.32
N PHE A 38 -8.62 -11.47 23.22
CA PHE A 38 -9.41 -12.72 23.18
C PHE A 38 -10.46 -12.88 24.29
N ALA A 39 -10.75 -11.82 25.05
CA ALA A 39 -11.75 -11.86 26.12
C ALA A 39 -13.05 -11.11 25.74
N PHE A 40 -13.68 -11.44 24.61
CA PHE A 40 -15.11 -11.14 24.43
C PHE A 40 -15.76 -12.18 23.51
N ARG A 41 -16.84 -12.78 24.03
CA ARG A 41 -17.66 -13.89 23.48
C ARG A 41 -17.15 -15.32 23.73
N SER A 42 -17.26 -15.74 24.98
CA SER A 42 -17.64 -17.12 25.30
C SER A 42 -18.79 -17.06 26.32
N GLY A 43 -19.99 -16.96 25.78
CA GLY A 43 -21.27 -17.00 26.47
C GLY A 43 -22.28 -17.29 25.37
N ASP A 44 -22.98 -18.40 25.48
CA ASP A 44 -23.92 -18.96 24.49
C ASP A 44 -23.32 -19.89 23.43
N CYS A 45 -22.79 -21.04 23.87
CA CYS A 45 -22.97 -22.30 23.17
C CYS A 45 -22.67 -23.47 24.11
N GLN A 46 -23.59 -23.76 25.04
CA GLN A 46 -23.49 -24.99 25.82
C GLN A 46 -24.87 -25.49 26.25
N LYS A 47 -25.65 -26.01 25.28
CA LYS A 47 -26.65 -27.04 25.54
C LYS A 47 -26.67 -28.01 24.36
N ASN A 48 -26.57 -29.30 24.71
CA ASN A 48 -26.76 -30.51 23.91
C ASN A 48 -25.48 -31.21 23.41
N ALA A 49 -24.93 -32.09 24.26
CA ALA A 49 -24.56 -33.44 23.85
C ALA A 49 -24.41 -34.33 25.09
N VAL A 50 -25.02 -35.50 24.99
CA VAL A 50 -25.24 -36.52 26.01
C VAL A 50 -23.99 -37.37 26.27
N SER A 51 -23.99 -37.94 27.47
CA SER A 51 -23.04 -38.84 28.13
C SER A 51 -22.39 -39.96 27.32
N GLY A 52 -21.14 -40.27 27.70
CA GLY A 52 -20.69 -41.65 27.92
C GLY A 52 -19.52 -42.11 27.04
N PHE A 53 -18.31 -42.11 27.59
CA PHE A 53 -17.53 -43.34 27.84
C PHE A 53 -16.20 -42.99 28.53
N ARG A 54 -15.84 -43.80 29.51
CA ARG A 54 -14.72 -43.68 30.45
C ARG A 54 -13.67 -44.72 30.04
N ALA A 55 -12.43 -44.31 29.83
CA ALA A 55 -11.28 -45.23 29.81
C ALA A 55 -10.03 -44.51 30.34
N SER A 56 -9.20 -45.27 31.05
CA SER A 56 -8.30 -44.83 32.10
C SER A 56 -6.83 -45.11 31.75
N LEU A 57 -5.96 -44.09 31.86
CA LEU A 57 -4.51 -44.09 32.20
C LEU A 57 -3.48 -44.89 31.35
N PRO A 58 -2.14 -44.64 31.47
CA PRO A 58 -1.41 -43.59 32.21
C PRO A 58 -0.34 -42.80 31.41
N LEU A 59 0.07 -41.69 32.00
CA LEU A 59 1.26 -40.89 31.70
C LEU A 59 2.57 -41.63 32.02
N LEU A 60 3.56 -41.54 31.14
CA LEU A 60 5.00 -41.60 31.47
C LEU A 60 5.75 -40.66 30.52
N PHE A 61 6.07 -39.47 31.01
CA PHE A 61 7.06 -38.57 30.41
C PHE A 61 8.43 -38.89 31.03
N SER A 62 9.42 -39.15 30.19
CA SER A 62 10.83 -38.95 30.52
C SER A 62 11.50 -38.37 29.28
N VAL A 63 11.76 -37.07 29.30
CA VAL A 63 12.68 -36.42 28.36
C VAL A 63 13.68 -35.66 29.21
N SER A 64 14.93 -36.10 29.08
CA SER A 64 16.14 -35.55 29.67
C SER A 64 16.24 -34.05 29.45
N GLU A 65 16.45 -33.31 30.53
CA GLU A 65 16.89 -31.92 30.54
C GLU A 65 18.29 -31.82 29.92
N ASN A 66 18.40 -31.11 28.78
CA ASN A 66 19.63 -30.43 28.42
C ASN A 66 19.41 -28.93 28.64
N VAL A 67 19.94 -28.47 29.77
CA VAL A 67 20.04 -27.07 30.15
C VAL A 67 20.97 -26.36 29.17
N VAL A 68 20.41 -25.55 28.26
CA VAL A 68 21.18 -24.50 27.58
C VAL A 68 21.01 -23.23 28.39
N SER A 69 22.05 -22.89 29.15
CA SER A 69 22.21 -21.62 29.84
C SER A 69 22.14 -20.45 28.85
N TRP A 70 21.04 -19.69 28.85
CA TRP A 70 20.96 -18.35 28.25
C TRP A 70 21.15 -17.31 29.36
N SER A 71 22.38 -17.21 29.85
CA SER A 71 22.81 -16.11 30.72
C SER A 71 23.49 -15.04 29.86
N SER A 72 22.73 -14.01 29.47
CA SER A 72 23.14 -12.60 29.49
C SER A 72 22.06 -11.75 28.81
N MET A 73 21.03 -11.38 29.55
CA MET A 73 20.21 -10.21 29.21
C MET A 73 21.15 -9.00 29.16
N ARG A 74 21.50 -8.53 27.96
CA ARG A 74 22.21 -7.26 27.81
C ARG A 74 21.24 -6.15 28.18
N LYS A 75 21.48 -5.54 29.35
CA LYS A 75 20.78 -4.33 29.80
C LYS A 75 20.93 -3.26 28.71
N LEU A 76 19.81 -2.66 28.31
CA LEU A 76 19.77 -1.48 27.45
C LEU A 76 20.53 -0.34 28.14
N CYS A 77 21.58 0.17 27.50
CA CYS A 77 22.30 1.35 27.96
C CYS A 77 21.57 2.62 27.44
N PRO A 78 21.31 3.62 28.29
CA PRO A 78 20.80 4.92 27.85
C PRO A 78 21.82 5.63 26.94
N ASN A 79 21.31 6.35 25.94
CA ASN A 79 22.12 7.23 25.10
C ASN A 79 22.38 8.55 25.86
N TYR A 80 23.59 8.73 26.40
CA TYR A 80 23.94 9.89 27.22
C TYR A 80 24.19 11.19 26.42
N ASP A 81 24.21 11.14 25.09
CA ASP A 81 24.57 12.30 24.27
C ASP A 81 23.36 13.05 23.68
N ARG A 82 22.15 12.47 23.64
CA ARG A 82 20.91 13.14 23.18
C ARG A 82 19.65 12.46 23.73
N GLU A 83 19.04 13.03 24.76
CA GLU A 83 17.82 12.50 25.40
C GLU A 83 16.55 12.60 24.50
N ASP A 84 16.54 13.51 23.51
CA ASP A 84 15.34 13.80 22.68
C ASP A 84 15.40 13.32 21.23
N ALA A 85 16.42 12.55 20.84
CA ALA A 85 16.58 12.06 19.47
C ALA A 85 16.36 10.54 19.41
N LEU A 86 15.13 10.12 19.12
CA LEU A 86 14.84 8.73 18.70
C LEU A 86 15.32 8.56 17.25
N ASP A 87 16.55 8.08 17.10
CA ASP A 87 17.00 7.51 15.84
C ASP A 87 16.16 6.25 15.56
N THR A 88 15.68 6.09 14.33
CA THR A 88 14.82 4.95 13.97
C THR A 88 15.67 3.69 13.88
N VAL A 89 15.89 3.04 15.01
CA VAL A 89 16.53 1.74 15.07
C VAL A 89 15.54 0.70 14.55
N LEU A 90 15.74 0.30 13.29
CA LEU A 90 15.16 -0.90 12.69
C LEU A 90 15.70 -2.12 13.45
N GLU A 91 14.94 -2.61 14.43
CA GLU A 91 15.22 -3.90 15.06
C GLU A 91 14.79 -5.04 14.13
N VAL A 92 15.68 -5.37 13.19
CA VAL A 92 15.79 -6.72 12.66
C VAL A 92 17.22 -7.17 12.94
N PRO A 93 17.45 -8.34 13.54
CA PRO A 93 18.80 -8.87 13.73
C PRO A 93 19.48 -8.97 12.36
N ILE A 94 20.52 -8.16 12.16
CA ILE A 94 21.42 -8.32 11.02
C ILE A 94 22.01 -9.74 11.15
N PRO A 95 22.03 -10.56 10.08
CA PRO A 95 22.58 -11.91 10.15
C PRO A 95 23.99 -11.89 10.74
N GLU A 96 24.26 -12.79 11.70
CA GLU A 96 25.52 -12.84 12.47
C GLU A 96 26.77 -12.89 11.55
N GLU A 97 26.61 -13.45 10.35
CA GLU A 97 27.62 -13.53 9.30
C GLU A 97 28.11 -12.16 8.81
N MET A 98 27.28 -11.12 8.84
CA MET A 98 27.68 -9.75 8.46
C MET A 98 28.52 -9.07 9.55
N PHE A 99 28.34 -9.42 10.82
CA PHE A 99 29.09 -8.84 11.93
C PHE A 99 30.54 -9.31 11.97
N THR A 100 30.80 -10.55 11.55
CA THR A 100 32.17 -11.11 11.53
C THR A 100 33.09 -10.42 10.53
N LYS A 101 32.54 -9.79 9.48
CA LYS A 101 33.32 -9.07 8.44
C LYS A 101 33.56 -7.60 8.74
N MET A 102 32.95 -7.03 9.79
CA MET A 102 32.90 -5.58 10.03
C MET A 102 33.79 -5.09 11.19
N GLY A 103 34.66 -5.98 11.70
CA GLY A 103 35.68 -5.68 12.70
C GLY A 103 35.42 -6.30 14.07
N ASN A 104 36.49 -6.50 14.84
CA ASN A 104 36.44 -7.28 16.08
C ASN A 104 35.84 -6.51 17.27
N ASN A 105 35.76 -5.17 17.21
CA ASN A 105 35.26 -4.32 18.29
C ASN A 105 33.94 -3.60 17.94
N SER A 106 33.08 -3.36 18.92
CA SER A 106 31.76 -2.73 18.78
C SER A 106 31.82 -1.30 18.22
N ALA A 107 32.79 -0.50 18.67
CA ALA A 107 32.99 0.87 18.18
C ALA A 107 33.39 0.90 16.68
N SER A 108 34.28 -0.01 16.27
CA SER A 108 34.71 -0.13 14.87
C SER A 108 33.57 -0.65 13.97
N ARG A 109 32.74 -1.58 14.46
CA ARG A 109 31.55 -2.04 13.73
C ARG A 109 30.56 -0.91 13.49
N TRP A 110 30.31 -0.06 14.48
CA TRP A 110 29.41 1.08 14.37
C TRP A 110 29.92 2.14 13.39
N GLN A 111 31.22 2.48 13.46
CA GLN A 111 31.84 3.41 12.52
C GLN A 111 31.81 2.88 11.07
N ASN A 112 32.08 1.58 10.87
CA ASN A 112 32.02 0.93 9.56
C ASN A 112 30.59 0.85 9.00
N MET A 113 29.59 0.64 9.87
CA MET A 113 28.18 0.65 9.51
C MET A 113 27.71 2.06 9.10
N ARG A 114 28.12 3.09 9.84
CA ARG A 114 27.84 4.49 9.53
C ARG A 114 28.53 4.93 8.23
N ALA A 115 29.76 4.49 8.00
CA ALA A 115 30.48 4.73 6.75
C ALA A 115 29.81 3.99 5.56
N LEU A 116 29.29 2.78 5.76
CA LEU A 116 28.53 2.03 4.74
C LEU A 116 27.24 2.75 4.35
N MET A 117 26.46 3.23 5.34
CA MET A 117 25.23 3.99 5.08
C MET A 117 25.51 5.34 4.43
N ASN A 118 26.59 6.03 4.81
CA ASN A 118 26.99 7.30 4.20
C ASN A 118 27.57 7.13 2.78
N ALA A 119 28.28 6.04 2.50
CA ALA A 119 28.81 5.75 1.17
C ALA A 119 27.71 5.44 0.15
N GLN A 120 26.58 4.88 0.60
CA GLN A 120 25.39 4.65 -0.24
C GLN A 120 24.67 5.96 -0.62
N ALA A 121 24.74 7.00 0.22
CA ALA A 121 24.19 8.31 -0.09
C ALA A 121 25.05 9.13 -1.09
N ALA A 122 26.34 8.77 -1.23
CA ALA A 122 27.31 9.56 -2.01
C ALA A 122 27.61 9.00 -3.42
N SER A 123 27.17 7.78 -3.75
CA SER A 123 27.72 7.03 -4.90
C SER A 123 26.98 7.20 -6.25
N ASP A 124 25.73 7.64 -6.32
CA ASP A 124 25.01 7.61 -7.62
C ASP A 124 24.72 9.02 -8.16
N LYS A 125 25.75 9.61 -8.78
CA LYS A 125 25.60 10.75 -9.72
C LYS A 125 25.23 10.25 -11.12
N SER A 126 24.19 9.43 -11.24
CA SER A 126 23.62 9.05 -12.54
C SER A 126 22.16 9.47 -12.60
N THR A 127 21.76 10.16 -13.67
CA THR A 127 20.41 10.68 -13.88
C THR A 127 19.37 9.53 -13.87
N HIS A 128 18.65 9.38 -12.75
CA HIS A 128 17.65 8.34 -12.57
C HIS A 128 16.40 8.67 -13.43
N LEU A 129 15.95 7.72 -14.28
CA LEU A 129 14.77 7.83 -15.16
C LEU A 129 14.66 9.12 -16.03
N GLN A 130 15.77 9.65 -16.55
CA GLN A 130 15.80 10.93 -17.31
C GLN A 130 15.27 12.15 -16.53
N SER A 131 15.08 12.04 -15.21
CA SER A 131 14.76 13.19 -14.37
C SER A 131 15.96 14.13 -14.31
N LYS A 132 15.72 15.44 -14.46
CA LYS A 132 16.79 16.45 -14.41
C LYS A 132 17.30 16.66 -12.98
N SER A 133 16.54 16.19 -11.98
CA SER A 133 16.90 16.22 -10.57
C SER A 133 16.25 15.11 -9.73
N ASN A 134 16.87 14.81 -8.59
CA ASN A 134 16.34 13.88 -7.57
C ASN A 134 14.93 14.25 -7.08
N THR A 135 14.62 15.55 -7.02
CA THR A 135 13.30 16.05 -6.59
C THR A 135 12.22 15.72 -7.60
N GLU A 136 12.52 15.76 -8.89
CA GLU A 136 11.59 15.38 -9.96
C GLU A 136 11.29 13.89 -9.93
N PHE A 137 12.32 13.07 -9.72
CA PHE A 137 12.17 11.62 -9.58
C PHE A 137 11.24 11.25 -8.40
N ILE A 138 11.48 11.84 -7.23
CA ILE A 138 10.64 11.63 -6.03
C ILE A 138 9.19 12.06 -6.28
N ALA A 139 8.96 13.16 -7.00
CA ALA A 139 7.61 13.58 -7.35
C ALA A 139 6.87 12.53 -8.21
N LEU A 140 7.56 11.91 -9.17
CA LEU A 140 7.01 10.82 -9.98
C LEU A 140 6.76 9.55 -9.16
N LEU A 141 7.67 9.21 -8.24
CA LEU A 141 7.43 8.08 -7.33
C LEU A 141 6.25 8.33 -6.40
N LYS A 142 6.05 9.56 -5.90
CA LYS A 142 4.86 9.90 -5.11
C LYS A 142 3.58 9.84 -5.93
N LEU A 143 3.64 10.23 -7.20
CA LEU A 143 2.51 10.16 -8.13
C LEU A 143 1.98 8.73 -8.26
N VAL A 144 2.88 7.73 -8.37
CA VAL A 144 2.48 6.31 -8.55
C VAL A 144 2.33 5.57 -7.22
N GLY A 145 3.15 5.93 -6.23
CA GLY A 145 3.25 5.23 -4.95
C GLY A 145 2.14 5.59 -3.97
N SER A 146 1.82 6.87 -3.78
CA SER A 146 0.87 7.30 -2.74
C SER A 146 -0.42 8.01 -3.20
N PRO A 147 -0.97 7.80 -4.42
CA PRO A 147 -2.23 8.42 -4.80
C PRO A 147 -3.41 7.77 -4.05
N LEU A 148 -4.29 8.62 -3.52
CA LEU A 148 -5.50 8.20 -2.79
C LEU A 148 -6.72 8.37 -3.67
N ILE A 149 -7.64 7.42 -3.62
CA ILE A 149 -8.95 7.57 -4.25
C ILE A 149 -9.87 8.37 -3.32
N PRO A 150 -10.54 9.44 -3.79
CA PRO A 150 -11.55 10.19 -3.05
C PRO A 150 -12.85 9.38 -2.90
N PHE A 151 -12.72 8.22 -2.27
CA PHE A 151 -13.76 7.25 -1.97
C PHE A 151 -13.60 6.83 -0.52
N GLN A 152 -14.71 6.66 0.18
CA GLN A 152 -14.73 6.10 1.52
C GLN A 152 -15.49 4.80 1.49
N ALA A 153 -14.78 3.69 1.67
CA ALA A 153 -15.41 2.39 1.80
C ALA A 153 -16.05 2.31 3.19
N HIS A 154 -17.35 2.05 3.28
CA HIS A 154 -17.94 1.67 4.56
C HIS A 154 -17.64 0.19 4.83
N PRO A 155 -16.95 -0.16 5.94
CA PRO A 155 -16.47 -1.52 6.20
C PRO A 155 -17.60 -2.56 6.26
N ASP A 156 -18.74 -2.15 6.82
CA ASP A 156 -19.93 -2.97 7.05
C ASP A 156 -20.95 -2.92 5.92
N GLN A 157 -20.60 -2.27 4.80
CA GLN A 157 -21.50 -2.17 3.68
C GLN A 157 -21.73 -3.57 3.08
N PRO A 158 -22.99 -4.03 2.96
CA PRO A 158 -23.25 -5.30 2.33
C PRO A 158 -22.83 -5.23 0.86
N LEU A 159 -22.05 -6.23 0.43
CA LEU A 159 -21.60 -6.39 -0.95
C LEU A 159 -22.76 -6.67 -1.93
N THR A 160 -23.98 -6.85 -1.40
CA THR A 160 -25.20 -7.08 -2.17
C THR A 160 -26.26 -6.10 -1.68
N ARG A 161 -26.72 -5.21 -2.56
CA ARG A 161 -27.85 -4.30 -2.29
C ARG A 161 -29.06 -4.68 -3.15
N PRO A 162 -30.30 -4.55 -2.63
CA PRO A 162 -31.50 -4.74 -3.44
C PRO A 162 -31.50 -3.85 -4.68
N LEU A 163 -31.92 -4.42 -5.81
CA LEU A 163 -32.17 -3.71 -7.07
C LEU A 163 -33.56 -3.07 -6.99
N LYS A 164 -33.72 -2.05 -6.16
CA LYS A 164 -34.97 -1.28 -6.08
C LYS A 164 -34.67 0.19 -6.37
N ASP A 165 -35.53 0.82 -7.19
CA ASP A 165 -35.51 2.26 -7.48
C ASP A 165 -34.18 2.80 -8.06
N CYS A 166 -33.52 2.02 -8.93
CA CYS A 166 -32.27 2.41 -9.60
C CYS A 166 -32.48 2.58 -11.11
N SER A 167 -31.66 3.42 -11.76
CA SER A 167 -31.62 3.49 -13.22
C SER A 167 -31.17 2.14 -13.81
N VAL A 168 -31.44 1.93 -15.11
CA VAL A 168 -30.97 0.73 -15.82
C VAL A 168 -29.45 0.62 -15.71
N GLY A 169 -28.71 1.69 -16.00
CA GLY A 169 -27.25 1.69 -15.91
C GLY A 169 -26.71 1.39 -14.50
N ALA A 170 -27.35 1.89 -13.44
CA ALA A 170 -26.96 1.59 -12.06
C ALA A 170 -27.29 0.13 -11.66
N SER A 171 -28.41 -0.40 -12.14
CA SER A 171 -28.80 -1.79 -11.90
C SER A 171 -27.87 -2.77 -12.62
N THR A 172 -27.51 -2.46 -13.87
CA THR A 172 -26.51 -3.20 -14.65
C THR A 172 -25.14 -3.16 -13.99
N ALA A 173 -24.71 -2.01 -13.47
CA ALA A 173 -23.45 -1.90 -12.73
C ALA A 173 -23.42 -2.81 -11.50
N LYS A 174 -24.49 -2.82 -10.69
CA LYS A 174 -24.63 -3.72 -9.53
C LYS A 174 -24.55 -5.20 -9.94
N TYR A 175 -25.18 -5.58 -11.06
CA TYR A 175 -25.08 -6.93 -11.59
C TYR A 175 -23.64 -7.30 -12.00
N ILE A 176 -22.94 -6.39 -12.69
CA ILE A 176 -21.53 -6.60 -13.08
C ILE A 176 -20.64 -6.74 -11.84
N VAL A 177 -20.85 -5.93 -10.81
CA VAL A 177 -20.13 -6.04 -9.53
C VAL A 177 -20.42 -7.37 -8.83
N GLN A 178 -21.64 -7.90 -8.91
CA GLN A 178 -21.96 -9.23 -8.37
C GLN A 178 -21.22 -10.34 -9.12
N GLN A 179 -21.11 -10.24 -10.45
CA GLN A 179 -20.31 -11.18 -11.26
C GLN A 179 -18.83 -11.12 -10.87
N TYR A 180 -18.29 -9.91 -10.68
CA TYR A 180 -16.93 -9.72 -10.17
C TYR A 180 -16.74 -10.36 -8.79
N ILE A 181 -17.64 -10.12 -7.84
CA ILE A 181 -17.59 -10.74 -6.50
C ILE A 181 -17.59 -12.26 -6.61
N ALA A 182 -18.45 -12.84 -7.45
CA ALA A 182 -18.49 -14.28 -7.67
C ALA A 182 -17.18 -14.81 -8.25
N ALA A 183 -16.63 -14.16 -9.28
CA ALA A 183 -15.38 -14.54 -9.94
C ALA A 183 -14.16 -14.49 -9.00
N ILE A 184 -14.17 -13.57 -8.04
CA ILE A 184 -13.08 -13.40 -7.09
C ILE A 184 -13.10 -14.48 -5.98
N GLY A 185 -14.23 -15.12 -5.69
CA GLY A 185 -14.33 -16.10 -4.59
C GLY A 185 -15.60 -15.97 -3.74
N GLY A 186 -16.43 -14.99 -4.05
CA GLY A 186 -17.73 -14.79 -3.42
C GLY A 186 -17.70 -13.98 -2.12
N PRO A 187 -18.88 -13.56 -1.64
CA PRO A 187 -18.98 -12.67 -0.48
C PRO A 187 -18.48 -13.31 0.82
N LEU A 188 -18.58 -14.64 0.97
CA LEU A 188 -18.10 -15.33 2.16
C LEU A 188 -16.58 -15.24 2.31
N ALA A 189 -15.84 -15.48 1.22
CA ALA A 189 -14.38 -15.35 1.22
C ALA A 189 -13.95 -13.89 1.44
N LEU A 190 -14.62 -12.93 0.80
CA LEU A 190 -14.30 -11.50 0.99
C LEU A 190 -14.64 -10.96 2.38
N ASN A 191 -15.63 -11.54 3.07
CA ASN A 191 -16.01 -11.14 4.43
C ASN A 191 -15.09 -11.75 5.52
N SER A 192 -14.38 -12.84 5.20
CA SER A 192 -13.46 -13.49 6.13
C SER A 192 -12.12 -12.74 6.24
N VAL A 193 -11.74 -11.95 5.24
CA VAL A 193 -10.50 -11.17 5.24
C VAL A 193 -10.59 -9.95 6.16
N LYS A 194 -9.71 -9.92 7.16
CA LYS A 194 -9.54 -8.79 8.08
C LYS A 194 -8.24 -8.02 7.87
N SER A 195 -7.25 -8.65 7.24
CA SER A 195 -5.98 -8.03 6.91
C SER A 195 -5.34 -8.70 5.70
N MET A 196 -4.43 -7.98 5.05
CA MET A 196 -3.70 -8.40 3.86
C MET A 196 -2.25 -7.92 3.98
N TYR A 197 -1.35 -8.69 3.38
CA TYR A 197 -0.03 -8.23 2.99
C TYR A 197 0.25 -8.61 1.53
N ALA A 198 0.97 -7.74 0.82
CA ALA A 198 1.48 -8.02 -0.51
C ALA A 198 2.90 -7.50 -0.67
N VAL A 199 3.76 -8.28 -1.32
CA VAL A 199 5.10 -7.87 -1.75
C VAL A 199 5.27 -8.13 -3.22
N GLY A 200 5.85 -7.15 -3.89
CA GLY A 200 6.07 -7.24 -5.32
C GLY A 200 7.26 -6.44 -5.80
N GLN A 201 7.57 -6.67 -7.06
CA GLN A 201 8.59 -5.98 -7.82
C GLN A 201 7.94 -4.99 -8.76
N VAL A 202 8.65 -3.92 -9.05
CA VAL A 202 8.22 -2.89 -9.98
C VAL A 202 9.36 -2.59 -10.93
N LYS A 203 9.03 -2.37 -12.18
CA LYS A 203 9.93 -1.88 -13.21
C LYS A 203 9.35 -0.59 -13.75
N MET A 204 10.03 0.51 -13.53
CA MET A 204 9.55 1.85 -13.87
C MET A 204 10.35 2.45 -15.03
N ALA A 205 9.69 3.25 -15.85
CA ALA A 205 10.27 4.08 -16.90
C ALA A 205 9.53 5.42 -16.88
N ALA A 206 10.25 6.54 -16.93
CA ALA A 206 9.64 7.86 -17.02
C ALA A 206 10.13 8.59 -18.27
N SER A 207 9.30 9.50 -18.77
CA SER A 207 9.66 10.40 -19.85
C SER A 207 10.36 11.65 -19.33
N GLU A 208 11.12 12.31 -20.20
CA GLU A 208 11.55 13.69 -19.96
C GLU A 208 10.35 14.65 -19.81
N MET A 209 10.60 15.80 -19.18
CA MET A 209 9.63 16.90 -19.09
C MET A 209 9.51 17.57 -20.46
N HIS A 210 8.39 17.35 -21.15
CA HIS A 210 8.11 18.01 -22.42
C HIS A 210 7.33 19.32 -22.21
N GLN A 211 7.77 20.38 -22.90
CA GLN A 211 6.97 21.59 -23.10
C GLN A 211 6.09 21.40 -24.33
N GLY A 212 4.78 21.62 -24.19
CA GLY A 212 3.80 21.40 -25.26
C GLY A 212 2.79 20.29 -24.95
N ASP A 213 1.88 20.02 -25.88
CA ASP A 213 0.79 19.03 -25.74
C ASP A 213 1.07 17.71 -26.47
N ASP A 214 2.21 17.62 -27.16
CA ASP A 214 2.59 16.46 -27.97
C ASP A 214 2.59 15.15 -27.15
N SER A 215 2.38 14.03 -27.84
CA SER A 215 2.36 12.71 -27.22
C SER A 215 3.72 12.37 -26.62
N VAL A 216 3.74 12.19 -25.29
CA VAL A 216 4.97 11.86 -24.56
C VAL A 216 5.11 10.34 -24.47
N HIS A 217 6.22 9.81 -24.98
CA HIS A 217 6.59 8.41 -24.82
C HIS A 217 7.55 8.24 -23.65
N ALA A 218 7.38 7.20 -22.85
CA ALA A 218 8.33 6.83 -21.80
C ALA A 218 9.50 6.04 -22.42
N GLU A 219 10.29 6.69 -23.26
CA GLU A 219 11.49 6.11 -23.85
C GLU A 219 12.70 6.49 -22.99
N GLY A 220 13.03 5.63 -22.02
CA GLY A 220 14.14 5.87 -21.11
C GLY A 220 14.67 4.59 -20.44
N LYS A 221 15.85 4.70 -19.82
CA LYS A 221 16.42 3.64 -18.99
C LYS A 221 15.39 3.24 -17.95
N SER A 222 15.08 1.94 -17.86
CA SER A 222 14.11 1.45 -16.90
C SER A 222 14.81 1.04 -15.61
N GLU A 223 14.19 1.39 -14.49
CA GLU A 223 14.71 1.15 -13.16
C GLU A 223 13.86 0.13 -12.43
N VAL A 224 14.49 -0.80 -11.72
CA VAL A 224 13.80 -1.87 -11.00
C VAL A 224 13.77 -1.53 -9.51
N GLY A 225 12.66 -1.85 -8.87
CA GLY A 225 12.41 -1.64 -7.47
C GLY A 225 11.45 -2.66 -6.90
N GLY A 226 11.01 -2.42 -5.66
CA GLY A 226 10.08 -3.28 -4.96
C GLY A 226 9.13 -2.48 -4.08
N PHE A 227 8.03 -3.12 -3.72
CA PHE A 227 7.08 -2.56 -2.76
C PHE A 227 6.60 -3.60 -1.76
N VAL A 228 6.20 -3.09 -0.60
CA VAL A 228 5.51 -3.82 0.46
C VAL A 228 4.23 -3.05 0.76
N LEU A 229 3.11 -3.76 0.83
CA LEU A 229 1.80 -3.23 1.19
C LEU A 229 1.22 -4.05 2.34
N TRP A 230 0.76 -3.36 3.37
CA TRP A 230 0.00 -3.92 4.48
C TRP A 230 -1.35 -3.25 4.53
N GLN A 231 -2.38 -4.01 4.86
CA GLN A 231 -3.73 -3.52 5.06
C GLN A 231 -4.36 -4.24 6.25
N LYS A 232 -5.15 -3.51 7.04
CA LYS A 232 -6.03 -4.05 8.07
C LYS A 232 -7.34 -3.28 8.09
N ASN A 233 -8.45 -3.99 8.18
CA ASN A 233 -9.77 -3.37 8.20
C ASN A 233 -10.09 -2.84 9.61
N PRO A 234 -10.75 -1.67 9.71
CA PRO A 234 -11.04 -0.70 8.65
C PRO A 234 -9.92 0.35 8.47
N ASP A 235 -9.73 0.82 7.24
CA ASP A 235 -8.93 2.01 6.87
C ASP A 235 -7.46 2.07 7.31
N LEU A 236 -6.88 0.95 7.76
CA LEU A 236 -5.47 0.88 8.12
C LEU A 236 -4.68 0.32 6.96
N TRP A 237 -3.66 1.05 6.55
CA TRP A 237 -2.77 0.55 5.52
C TRP A 237 -1.40 1.22 5.57
N TYR A 238 -0.41 0.54 5.01
CA TYR A 238 0.95 1.01 4.92
C TYR A 238 1.57 0.53 3.63
N LEU A 239 2.19 1.43 2.88
CA LEU A 239 2.97 1.15 1.70
C LEU A 239 4.40 1.64 1.90
N GLU A 240 5.35 0.82 1.50
CA GLU A 240 6.71 1.26 1.19
C GLU A 240 7.07 0.86 -0.23
N LEU A 241 7.54 1.83 -1.02
CA LEU A 241 7.99 1.68 -2.41
C LEU A 241 9.45 2.15 -2.50
N VAL A 242 10.33 1.28 -3.01
CA VAL A 242 11.74 1.58 -3.20
C VAL A 242 12.13 1.35 -4.65
N VAL A 243 12.63 2.38 -5.33
CA VAL A 243 13.08 2.33 -6.73
C VAL A 243 14.34 3.17 -6.87
N SER A 244 15.40 2.61 -7.49
CA SER A 244 16.69 3.29 -7.69
C SER A 244 17.28 3.93 -6.43
N GLY A 245 17.13 3.29 -5.27
CA GLY A 245 17.63 3.80 -3.98
C GLY A 245 16.77 4.90 -3.35
N TYR A 246 15.70 5.35 -4.02
CA TYR A 246 14.74 6.27 -3.43
C TYR A 246 13.57 5.54 -2.79
N LYS A 247 13.06 6.10 -1.71
CA LYS A 247 11.99 5.52 -0.91
C LYS A 247 10.82 6.49 -0.78
N VAL A 248 9.62 5.97 -1.03
CA VAL A 248 8.35 6.61 -0.69
C VAL A 248 7.63 5.69 0.28
N SER A 249 7.22 6.22 1.43
CA SER A 249 6.34 5.52 2.35
C SER A 249 5.03 6.28 2.48
N ALA A 250 3.92 5.57 2.60
CA ALA A 250 2.61 6.16 2.85
C ALA A 250 1.80 5.23 3.73
N GLY A 251 0.87 5.78 4.49
CA GLY A 251 0.02 4.95 5.34
C GLY A 251 -1.22 5.66 5.82
N SER A 252 -2.07 4.93 6.52
CA SER A 252 -3.18 5.47 7.28
C SER A 252 -3.38 4.70 8.57
N ASP A 253 -3.60 5.44 9.66
CA ASP A 253 -3.91 4.92 10.99
C ASP A 253 -5.43 4.84 11.26
N GLY A 254 -6.26 4.96 10.21
CA GLY A 254 -7.72 5.03 10.33
C GLY A 254 -8.24 6.38 10.82
N LYS A 255 -7.38 7.39 10.99
CA LYS A 255 -7.76 8.79 11.29
C LYS A 255 -7.18 9.76 10.29
N VAL A 256 -5.91 9.58 9.95
CA VAL A 256 -5.15 10.40 9.00
C VAL A 256 -4.50 9.48 7.99
N ALA A 257 -4.46 9.89 6.72
CA ALA A 257 -3.60 9.28 5.72
C ALA A 257 -2.36 10.18 5.53
N TRP A 258 -1.17 9.61 5.45
CA TRP A 258 0.08 10.34 5.40
C TRP A 258 1.01 9.79 4.31
N ASN A 259 1.95 10.60 3.84
CA ASN A 259 3.04 10.16 2.99
C ASN A 259 4.36 10.84 3.38
N GLN A 260 5.48 10.17 3.11
CA GLN A 260 6.83 10.66 3.32
C GLN A 260 7.74 10.18 2.18
N SER A 261 8.85 10.86 1.99
CA SER A 261 9.88 10.42 1.05
C SER A 261 11.26 10.73 1.60
N SER A 262 12.31 10.07 1.10
CA SER A 262 13.68 10.32 1.55
C SER A 262 14.16 11.78 1.42
N SER A 263 13.51 12.60 0.58
CA SER A 263 13.90 14.00 0.34
C SER A 263 12.92 15.06 0.88
N GLN A 264 11.80 14.67 1.50
CA GLN A 264 10.78 15.63 1.99
C GLN A 264 10.16 15.11 3.28
N ALA A 265 9.86 16.04 4.19
CA ALA A 265 9.17 15.76 5.45
C ALA A 265 7.83 15.04 5.22
N SER A 266 7.36 14.38 6.27
CA SER A 266 6.09 13.68 6.21
C SER A 266 4.92 14.68 6.12
N HIS A 267 3.91 14.33 5.35
CA HIS A 267 2.75 15.18 5.08
C HIS A 267 1.45 14.44 5.33
N ALA A 268 0.55 15.06 6.11
CA ALA A 268 -0.80 14.58 6.30
C ALA A 268 -1.65 14.95 5.07
N ASN A 269 -2.36 13.98 4.54
CA ASN A 269 -3.38 14.20 3.53
C ASN A 269 -4.64 14.75 4.21
N ARG A 270 -5.23 15.78 3.61
CA ARG A 270 -6.46 16.40 4.13
C ARG A 270 -7.67 15.47 4.00
N GLY A 271 -8.63 15.64 4.90
CA GLY A 271 -9.87 14.89 4.91
C GLY A 271 -9.72 13.49 5.54
N PRO A 272 -10.81 12.72 5.55
CA PRO A 272 -10.83 11.42 6.23
C PRO A 272 -9.93 10.39 5.52
N PRO A 273 -9.58 9.28 6.19
CA PRO A 273 -8.85 8.16 5.60
C PRO A 273 -9.50 7.68 4.31
N ARG A 274 -8.65 7.29 3.37
CA ARG A 274 -9.03 6.86 2.03
C ARG A 274 -8.18 5.70 1.58
N PRO A 275 -8.70 4.83 0.71
CA PRO A 275 -7.95 3.72 0.17
C PRO A 275 -6.85 4.22 -0.76
N LEU A 276 -5.70 3.53 -0.69
CA LEU A 276 -4.62 3.68 -1.64
C LEU A 276 -5.08 3.20 -3.02
N ARG A 277 -4.74 3.93 -4.08
CA ARG A 277 -5.05 3.55 -5.47
C ARG A 277 -4.62 2.13 -5.82
N ARG A 278 -3.47 1.69 -5.30
CA ARG A 278 -2.88 0.37 -5.56
C ARG A 278 -3.81 -0.78 -5.16
N PHE A 279 -4.74 -0.56 -4.22
CA PHE A 279 -5.79 -1.53 -3.90
C PHE A 279 -6.67 -1.90 -5.10
N PHE A 280 -6.96 -0.92 -5.95
CA PHE A 280 -7.82 -1.08 -7.13
C PHE A 280 -7.09 -1.66 -8.35
N GLN A 281 -5.80 -1.96 -8.22
CA GLN A 281 -5.03 -2.68 -9.24
C GLN A 281 -5.20 -4.21 -9.10
N GLY A 282 -6.36 -4.65 -8.62
CA GLY A 282 -6.66 -6.07 -8.40
C GLY A 282 -6.07 -6.67 -7.12
N LEU A 283 -5.59 -5.84 -6.19
CA LEU A 283 -5.01 -6.29 -4.91
C LEU A 283 -6.07 -6.50 -3.83
N ASP A 284 -6.96 -5.53 -3.64
CA ASP A 284 -8.08 -5.60 -2.69
C ASP A 284 -9.40 -5.67 -3.45
N PRO A 285 -9.92 -6.89 -3.68
CA PRO A 285 -11.17 -7.06 -4.36
C PRO A 285 -12.38 -6.53 -3.59
N ARG A 286 -12.32 -6.46 -2.26
CA ARG A 286 -13.42 -5.90 -1.45
C ARG A 286 -13.51 -4.39 -1.67
N CYS A 287 -12.39 -3.69 -1.61
CA CYS A 287 -12.33 -2.26 -1.95
C CYS A 287 -12.83 -2.03 -3.38
N THR A 288 -12.37 -2.83 -4.34
CA THR A 288 -12.79 -2.74 -5.75
C THR A 288 -14.30 -2.91 -5.90
N ALA A 289 -14.88 -3.95 -5.31
CA ALA A 289 -16.33 -4.17 -5.34
C ALA A 289 -17.08 -2.96 -4.74
N ASN A 290 -16.68 -2.51 -3.55
CA ASN A 290 -17.31 -1.40 -2.85
C ASN A 290 -17.28 -0.09 -3.65
N LEU A 291 -16.18 0.20 -4.33
CA LEU A 291 -16.03 1.40 -5.17
C LEU A 291 -17.06 1.42 -6.31
N PHE A 292 -17.26 0.28 -6.98
CA PHE A 292 -18.14 0.21 -8.14
C PHE A 292 -19.62 -0.07 -7.81
N LEU A 293 -19.98 -0.26 -6.53
CA LEU A 293 -21.39 -0.40 -6.13
C LEU A 293 -22.24 0.85 -6.44
N GLU A 294 -21.61 2.03 -6.47
CA GLU A 294 -22.25 3.32 -6.79
C GLU A 294 -22.00 3.75 -8.25
N ALA A 295 -21.43 2.88 -9.08
CA ALA A 295 -21.12 3.19 -10.46
C ALA A 295 -22.34 3.06 -11.39
N VAL A 296 -22.19 3.57 -12.61
CA VAL A 296 -23.16 3.42 -13.69
C VAL A 296 -22.50 2.68 -14.84
N SER A 297 -23.19 1.68 -15.40
CA SER A 297 -22.78 1.01 -16.63
C SER A 297 -23.01 1.93 -17.82
N ILE A 298 -21.97 2.18 -18.60
CA ILE A 298 -22.02 3.12 -19.73
C ILE A 298 -22.12 2.39 -21.06
N THR A 299 -21.23 1.42 -21.28
CA THR A 299 -21.06 0.77 -22.58
C THR A 299 -20.30 -0.55 -22.45
N GLU A 300 -20.11 -1.22 -23.58
CA GLU A 300 -19.25 -2.38 -23.74
C GLU A 300 -18.09 -2.00 -24.67
N LYS A 301 -16.89 -2.42 -24.32
CA LYS A 301 -15.68 -2.07 -25.07
C LYS A 301 -14.71 -3.24 -25.06
N LYS A 302 -14.09 -3.49 -26.22
CA LYS A 302 -12.97 -4.42 -26.31
C LYS A 302 -11.70 -3.78 -25.74
N VAL A 303 -11.12 -4.40 -24.72
CA VAL A 303 -9.86 -3.97 -24.08
C VAL A 303 -8.91 -5.15 -24.09
N SER A 304 -7.69 -4.96 -24.61
CA SER A 304 -6.67 -6.03 -24.67
C SER A 304 -7.17 -7.34 -25.29
N ASN A 305 -8.00 -7.23 -26.35
CA ASN A 305 -8.65 -8.34 -27.04
C ASN A 305 -9.72 -9.10 -26.20
N GLU A 306 -10.19 -8.52 -25.11
CA GLU A 306 -11.25 -9.05 -24.26
C GLU A 306 -12.47 -8.12 -24.26
N ASP A 307 -13.65 -8.68 -24.47
CA ASP A 307 -14.91 -7.92 -24.38
C ASP A 307 -15.20 -7.60 -22.92
N CYS A 308 -15.36 -6.30 -22.62
CA CYS A 308 -15.52 -5.80 -21.26
C CYS A 308 -16.79 -4.95 -21.12
N PHE A 309 -17.48 -5.09 -19.99
CA PHE A 309 -18.42 -4.09 -19.50
C PHE A 309 -17.67 -2.90 -18.90
N VAL A 310 -18.15 -1.68 -19.16
CA VAL A 310 -17.51 -0.44 -18.70
C VAL A 310 -18.37 0.24 -17.64
N LEU A 311 -17.83 0.35 -16.43
CA LEU A 311 -18.44 1.07 -15.32
C LEU A 311 -17.76 2.42 -15.13
N LYS A 312 -18.55 3.49 -14.98
CA LYS A 312 -18.10 4.84 -14.64
C LYS A 312 -18.54 5.21 -13.24
N LEU A 313 -17.64 5.81 -12.48
CA LEU A 313 -17.93 6.49 -11.22
C LEU A 313 -17.41 7.93 -11.30
N GLU A 314 -18.21 8.89 -10.84
CA GLU A 314 -17.82 10.28 -10.71
C GLU A 314 -17.98 10.69 -9.25
N THR A 315 -16.94 11.28 -8.66
CA THR A 315 -16.98 11.68 -7.26
C THR A 315 -17.89 12.88 -7.06
N ASP A 316 -18.71 12.85 -6.01
CA ASP A 316 -19.68 13.89 -5.70
C ASP A 316 -19.00 15.22 -5.30
N SER A 317 -19.67 16.32 -5.62
CA SER A 317 -19.15 17.67 -5.39
C SER A 317 -18.80 17.94 -3.91
N ASN A 318 -19.53 17.34 -2.96
CA ASN A 318 -19.28 17.56 -1.54
C ASN A 318 -17.96 16.93 -1.10
N THR A 319 -17.68 15.69 -1.52
CA THR A 319 -16.40 15.02 -1.27
C THR A 319 -15.22 15.76 -1.92
N LEU A 320 -15.40 16.28 -3.13
CA LEU A 320 -14.36 17.08 -3.81
C LEU A 320 -14.08 18.40 -3.08
N LYS A 321 -15.12 19.09 -2.63
CA LYS A 321 -15.01 20.33 -1.84
C LYS A 321 -14.32 20.09 -0.50
N ALA A 322 -14.67 19.01 0.20
CA ALA A 322 -14.04 18.64 1.48
C ALA A 322 -12.53 18.37 1.37
N GLN A 323 -12.05 18.02 0.17
CA GLN A 323 -10.64 17.77 -0.12
C GLN A 323 -9.93 18.96 -0.78
N SER A 324 -10.65 20.01 -1.12
CA SER A 324 -10.09 21.24 -1.67
C SER A 324 -9.42 22.09 -0.57
N SER A 325 -8.59 23.04 -0.96
CA SER A 325 -7.86 23.91 -0.02
C SER A 325 -8.10 25.39 -0.34
N SER A 326 -7.51 26.27 0.47
CA SER A 326 -7.52 27.72 0.20
C SER A 326 -6.91 28.06 -1.16
N ASN A 327 -5.97 27.25 -1.66
CA ASN A 327 -5.23 27.51 -2.88
C ASN A 327 -5.57 26.57 -4.05
N THR A 328 -6.35 25.51 -3.80
CA THR A 328 -6.65 24.47 -4.78
C THR A 328 -8.12 24.07 -4.75
N GLU A 329 -8.71 23.83 -5.91
CA GLU A 329 -10.06 23.32 -6.10
C GLU A 329 -10.01 22.03 -6.92
N ILE A 330 -10.58 20.95 -6.41
CA ILE A 330 -10.72 19.71 -7.20
C ILE A 330 -11.97 19.85 -8.05
N VAL A 331 -11.78 19.98 -9.37
CA VAL A 331 -12.86 20.27 -10.32
C VAL A 331 -13.69 19.03 -10.59
N HIS A 332 -13.03 17.90 -10.85
CA HIS A 332 -13.68 16.61 -11.00
C HIS A 332 -12.70 15.47 -10.71
N HIS A 333 -13.26 14.30 -10.42
CA HIS A 333 -12.54 13.04 -10.37
C HIS A 333 -13.43 11.93 -10.90
N ILE A 334 -12.93 11.21 -11.90
CA ILE A 334 -13.68 10.20 -12.65
C ILE A 334 -12.87 8.91 -12.66
N ILE A 335 -13.55 7.82 -12.33
CA ILE A 335 -13.00 6.47 -12.35
C ILE A 335 -13.72 5.63 -13.40
N TRP A 336 -12.96 4.77 -14.07
CA TRP A 336 -13.49 3.73 -14.94
C TRP A 336 -12.99 2.35 -14.55
N GLY A 337 -13.89 1.37 -14.56
CA GLY A 337 -13.58 -0.04 -14.37
C GLY A 337 -14.05 -0.84 -15.57
N TYR A 338 -13.17 -1.68 -16.11
CA TYR A 338 -13.44 -2.54 -17.25
C TYR A 338 -13.46 -3.97 -16.78
N PHE A 339 -14.62 -4.61 -16.82
CA PHE A 339 -14.86 -5.95 -16.29
C PHE A 339 -15.07 -6.92 -17.45
N SER A 340 -14.27 -7.98 -17.51
CA SER A 340 -14.37 -9.03 -18.52
C SER A 340 -15.78 -9.63 -18.54
N GLN A 341 -16.42 -9.66 -19.71
CA GLN A 341 -17.71 -10.33 -19.88
C GLN A 341 -17.60 -11.85 -19.71
N ARG A 342 -16.41 -12.41 -20.01
CA ARG A 342 -16.14 -13.85 -19.97
C ARG A 342 -15.81 -14.36 -18.57
N THR A 343 -15.03 -13.60 -17.80
CA THR A 343 -14.52 -14.04 -16.49
C THR A 343 -15.10 -13.29 -15.32
N GLY A 344 -15.74 -12.13 -15.55
CA GLY A 344 -16.20 -11.22 -14.49
C GLY A 344 -15.07 -10.43 -13.81
N LEU A 345 -13.80 -10.71 -14.11
CA LEU A 345 -12.65 -10.06 -13.48
C LEU A 345 -12.41 -8.65 -14.03
N LEU A 346 -11.81 -7.79 -13.19
CA LEU A 346 -11.33 -6.48 -13.62
C LEU A 346 -10.14 -6.68 -14.58
N VAL A 347 -10.18 -6.05 -15.75
CA VAL A 347 -9.13 -6.10 -16.78
C VAL A 347 -8.34 -4.79 -16.81
N LYS A 348 -9.04 -3.68 -16.58
CA LYS A 348 -8.46 -2.34 -16.64
C LYS A 348 -9.14 -1.40 -15.65
N PHE A 349 -8.34 -0.49 -15.09
CA PHE A 349 -8.77 0.55 -14.16
C PHE A 349 -8.20 1.90 -14.58
N GLU A 350 -9.06 2.91 -14.70
CA GLU A 350 -8.67 4.29 -15.03
C GLU A 350 -9.16 5.26 -13.95
N ASP A 351 -8.41 6.34 -13.77
CA ASP A 351 -8.68 7.42 -12.83
C ASP A 351 -8.11 8.70 -13.38
N THR A 352 -8.96 9.72 -13.45
CA THR A 352 -8.55 11.06 -13.82
C THR A 352 -9.01 12.02 -12.74
N LYS A 353 -8.07 12.82 -12.22
CA LYS A 353 -8.31 13.88 -11.25
C LYS A 353 -7.86 15.23 -11.84
N LEU A 354 -8.79 16.19 -11.89
CA LEU A 354 -8.49 17.55 -12.30
C LEU A 354 -8.51 18.50 -11.10
N VAL A 355 -7.41 19.23 -10.91
CA VAL A 355 -7.24 20.24 -9.87
C VAL A 355 -6.99 21.59 -10.52
N LYS A 356 -7.79 22.59 -10.14
CA LYS A 356 -7.61 23.99 -10.49
C LYS A 356 -6.87 24.71 -9.36
N MET A 357 -5.81 25.41 -9.70
CA MET A 357 -5.11 26.31 -8.77
C MET A 357 -5.85 27.63 -8.72
N LYS A 358 -6.11 28.14 -7.51
CA LYS A 358 -6.67 29.48 -7.35
C LYS A 358 -5.58 30.52 -7.59
N PRO A 359 -5.84 31.57 -8.37
CA PRO A 359 -4.83 32.58 -8.67
C PRO A 359 -4.43 33.35 -7.40
N ILE A 360 -3.12 33.49 -7.18
CA ILE A 360 -2.57 34.27 -6.06
C ILE A 360 -2.55 35.77 -6.42
N LYS A 361 -2.22 36.09 -7.68
CA LYS A 361 -2.29 37.42 -8.32
C LYS A 361 -2.53 37.22 -9.83
N GLY A 362 -3.49 37.94 -10.43
CA GLY A 362 -3.85 37.82 -11.86
C GLY A 362 -5.10 36.96 -12.12
N ASN A 363 -5.48 36.80 -13.39
CA ASN A 363 -6.70 36.09 -13.83
C ASN A 363 -6.42 34.72 -14.48
N ASP A 364 -5.16 34.28 -14.51
CA ASP A 364 -4.79 33.05 -15.21
C ASP A 364 -5.06 31.83 -14.32
N ASN A 365 -5.91 30.93 -14.82
CA ASN A 365 -6.18 29.66 -14.17
C ASN A 365 -5.11 28.64 -14.59
N VAL A 366 -4.48 27.99 -13.61
CA VAL A 366 -3.57 26.86 -13.84
C VAL A 366 -4.29 25.58 -13.44
N PHE A 367 -4.24 24.59 -14.31
CA PHE A 367 -4.85 23.28 -14.12
C PHE A 367 -3.78 22.20 -14.00
N TRP A 368 -4.04 21.22 -13.15
CA TRP A 368 -3.26 20.01 -12.99
C TRP A 368 -4.19 18.83 -13.16
N GLU A 369 -3.99 18.07 -14.22
CA GLU A 369 -4.67 16.83 -14.49
C GLU A 369 -3.72 15.67 -14.20
N THR A 370 -4.15 14.75 -13.35
CA THR A 370 -3.50 13.46 -13.14
C THR A 370 -4.38 12.39 -13.75
N SER A 371 -3.88 11.67 -14.74
CA SER A 371 -4.56 10.52 -15.34
C SER A 371 -3.73 9.28 -15.12
N MET A 372 -4.37 8.20 -14.65
CA MET A 372 -3.72 6.93 -14.40
C MET A 372 -4.53 5.79 -15.00
N GLU A 373 -3.85 4.94 -15.75
CA GLU A 373 -4.40 3.77 -16.42
C GLU A 373 -3.66 2.53 -15.89
N SER A 374 -4.37 1.47 -15.52
CA SER A 374 -3.78 0.22 -15.06
C SER A 374 -4.46 -0.95 -15.73
N VAL A 375 -3.71 -1.74 -16.50
CA VAL A 375 -4.13 -3.05 -17.00
C VAL A 375 -3.66 -4.09 -15.99
N VAL A 376 -4.56 -4.98 -15.59
CA VAL A 376 -4.33 -5.96 -14.51
C VAL A 376 -4.57 -7.37 -15.04
N GLY A 377 -3.83 -8.34 -14.53
CA GLY A 377 -3.91 -9.72 -15.00
C GLY A 377 -3.23 -10.71 -14.07
N ASP A 378 -3.04 -11.93 -14.57
CA ASP A 378 -2.46 -13.04 -13.81
C ASP A 378 -3.18 -13.27 -12.48
N TYR A 379 -4.49 -13.43 -12.57
CA TYR A 379 -5.36 -13.69 -11.43
C TYR A 379 -5.12 -15.11 -10.91
N ARG A 380 -4.80 -15.22 -9.61
CA ARG A 380 -4.56 -16.51 -8.93
C ARG A 380 -5.35 -16.58 -7.64
N TYR A 381 -5.88 -17.77 -7.35
CA TYR A 381 -6.55 -18.04 -6.08
C TYR A 381 -5.54 -18.24 -4.95
N ILE A 382 -5.64 -17.40 -3.92
CA ILE A 382 -4.92 -17.49 -2.65
C ILE A 382 -5.97 -17.57 -1.54
N GLU A 383 -5.99 -18.67 -0.78
CA GLU A 383 -7.00 -18.92 0.28
C GLU A 383 -8.46 -18.73 -0.18
N GLY A 384 -8.76 -19.09 -1.43
CA GLY A 384 -10.10 -18.98 -2.01
C GLY A 384 -10.46 -17.59 -2.57
N ILE A 385 -9.49 -16.67 -2.61
CA ILE A 385 -9.66 -15.31 -3.13
C ILE A 385 -8.76 -15.12 -4.35
N ASN A 386 -9.34 -14.68 -5.45
CA ASN A 386 -8.65 -14.46 -6.71
C ASN A 386 -8.03 -13.06 -6.73
N VAL A 387 -6.71 -12.97 -6.80
CA VAL A 387 -5.95 -11.71 -6.73
C VAL A 387 -5.06 -11.57 -7.96
N ALA A 388 -5.00 -10.37 -8.55
CA ALA A 388 -4.12 -10.09 -9.67
C ALA A 388 -2.66 -10.15 -9.22
N HIS A 389 -1.78 -10.86 -9.93
CA HIS A 389 -0.35 -10.95 -9.62
C HIS A 389 0.53 -10.14 -10.56
N SER A 390 -0.02 -9.52 -11.60
CA SER A 390 0.76 -8.63 -12.46
C SER A 390 -0.10 -7.56 -13.11
N GLY A 391 0.57 -6.50 -13.56
CA GLY A 391 -0.08 -5.46 -14.33
C GLY A 391 0.89 -4.42 -14.87
N LYS A 392 0.34 -3.54 -15.70
CA LYS A 392 1.04 -2.37 -16.23
C LYS A 392 0.21 -1.12 -15.94
N THR A 393 0.87 -0.14 -15.33
CA THR A 393 0.28 1.14 -14.95
C THR A 393 0.99 2.27 -15.70
N THR A 394 0.22 3.18 -16.27
CA THR A 394 0.70 4.42 -16.86
C THR A 394 0.09 5.58 -16.09
N ALA A 395 0.91 6.48 -15.56
CA ALA A 395 0.46 7.71 -14.93
C ALA A 395 0.98 8.91 -15.73
N THR A 396 0.09 9.85 -16.02
CA THR A 396 0.36 11.10 -16.71
C THR A 396 0.00 12.26 -15.81
N LEU A 397 0.92 13.20 -15.66
CA LEU A 397 0.71 14.47 -14.99
C LEU A 397 0.79 15.57 -16.04
N HIS A 398 -0.32 16.28 -16.25
CA HIS A 398 -0.42 17.36 -17.22
C HIS A 398 -0.78 18.66 -16.50
N ARG A 399 0.12 19.63 -16.57
CA ARG A 399 -0.13 21.01 -16.16
C ARG A 399 -0.41 21.86 -17.39
N TYR A 400 -1.52 22.57 -17.40
CA TYR A 400 -1.87 23.48 -18.50
C TYR A 400 -2.54 24.75 -17.99
N GLY A 401 -2.55 25.78 -18.84
CA GLY A 401 -3.03 27.12 -18.51
C GLY A 401 -1.90 28.07 -18.07
N ALA A 402 -2.21 29.37 -18.08
CA ALA A 402 -1.23 30.46 -18.10
C ALA A 402 -0.27 30.34 -19.31
N SER A 403 1.02 30.62 -19.13
CA SER A 403 2.01 30.74 -20.20
C SER A 403 2.71 29.45 -20.64
N HIS A 404 2.59 28.34 -19.90
CA HIS A 404 3.35 27.11 -20.18
C HIS A 404 2.56 25.84 -19.85
N ASN A 405 2.56 24.91 -20.80
CA ASN A 405 2.05 23.56 -20.62
C ASN A 405 3.21 22.58 -20.38
N HIS A 406 3.02 21.69 -19.42
CA HIS A 406 4.02 20.70 -19.02
C HIS A 406 3.36 19.33 -18.87
N LYS A 407 3.88 18.33 -19.56
CA LYS A 407 3.36 16.97 -19.52
C LYS A 407 4.48 16.00 -19.16
N ARG A 408 4.18 15.10 -18.21
CA ARG A 408 5.08 14.02 -17.78
C ARG A 408 4.34 12.71 -17.75
N LYS A 409 5.04 11.65 -18.12
CA LYS A 409 4.52 10.28 -18.11
C LYS A 409 5.48 9.38 -17.33
N ILE A 410 4.93 8.50 -16.52
CA ILE A 410 5.63 7.38 -15.88
C ILE A 410 4.86 6.09 -16.13
N GLU A 411 5.58 5.07 -16.56
CA GLU A 411 5.08 3.71 -16.76
C GLU A 411 5.70 2.80 -15.71
N GLU A 412 4.87 1.96 -15.10
CA GLU A 412 5.22 0.93 -14.13
C GLU A 412 4.72 -0.41 -14.64
N THR A 413 5.58 -1.42 -14.69
CA THR A 413 5.18 -2.82 -14.79
C THR A 413 5.43 -3.46 -13.44
N TRP A 414 4.40 -4.05 -12.83
CA TRP A 414 4.48 -4.61 -11.48
C TRP A 414 4.14 -6.10 -11.50
N MET A 415 4.77 -6.84 -10.60
CA MET A 415 4.50 -8.25 -10.34
C MET A 415 4.47 -8.49 -8.84
N ILE A 416 3.60 -9.38 -8.39
CA ILE A 416 3.47 -9.75 -6.99
C ILE A 416 4.16 -11.08 -6.77
N ASP A 417 5.14 -11.06 -5.88
CA ASP A 417 5.86 -12.25 -5.45
C ASP A 417 5.08 -13.00 -4.37
N GLU A 418 4.35 -12.27 -3.53
CA GLU A 418 3.69 -12.83 -2.36
C GLU A 418 2.44 -12.05 -1.96
N VAL A 419 1.36 -12.77 -1.65
CA VAL A 419 0.15 -12.26 -1.01
C VAL A 419 -0.23 -13.20 0.13
N ASP A 420 -0.68 -12.64 1.25
CA ASP A 420 -1.20 -13.40 2.38
C ASP A 420 -2.35 -12.64 3.06
N PHE A 421 -3.27 -13.38 3.68
CA PHE A 421 -4.46 -12.82 4.33
C PHE A 421 -4.46 -13.11 5.83
N ASN A 422 -5.24 -12.34 6.58
CA ASN A 422 -5.48 -12.56 8.01
C ASN A 422 -4.18 -12.65 8.84
N ILE A 423 -3.26 -11.72 8.59
CA ILE A 423 -1.95 -11.64 9.22
C ILE A 423 -2.07 -11.56 10.76
N CYS A 424 -1.69 -12.64 11.44
CA CYS A 424 -1.67 -12.68 12.91
C CYS A 424 -0.62 -11.73 13.48
N GLY A 425 -0.96 -11.05 14.59
CA GLY A 425 -0.04 -10.13 15.28
C GLY A 425 0.17 -8.78 14.57
N LEU A 426 -0.64 -8.46 13.55
CA LEU A 426 -0.62 -7.15 12.90
C LEU A 426 -1.26 -6.11 13.84
N SER A 427 -0.42 -5.46 14.65
CA SER A 427 -0.82 -4.39 15.57
C SER A 427 -1.18 -3.10 14.81
N MET A 428 -1.97 -2.26 15.47
CA MET A 428 -2.24 -0.88 15.04
C MET A 428 -0.95 -0.05 14.94
N ASP A 429 0.06 -0.40 15.74
CA ASP A 429 1.34 0.32 15.78
C ASP A 429 2.09 0.30 14.44
N CYS A 430 1.82 -0.71 13.60
CA CYS A 430 2.39 -0.82 12.26
C CYS A 430 1.89 0.26 11.28
N PHE A 431 0.85 1.01 11.65
CA PHE A 431 0.17 1.99 10.79
C PHE A 431 0.30 3.43 11.27
N LEU A 432 0.99 3.64 12.40
CA LEU A 432 1.13 4.95 13.00
C LEU A 432 1.86 5.93 12.07
N PRO A 433 1.45 7.20 12.05
CA PRO A 433 2.17 8.22 11.32
C PRO A 433 3.57 8.43 11.89
N PRO A 434 4.53 8.86 11.05
CA PRO A 434 5.82 9.37 11.48
C PRO A 434 5.73 10.39 12.63
N ALA A 435 6.67 10.34 13.56
CA ALA A 435 6.62 11.16 14.79
C ALA A 435 6.68 12.67 14.53
N ASP A 436 7.29 13.10 13.41
CA ASP A 436 7.37 14.48 12.96
C ASP A 436 6.02 15.08 12.57
N LEU A 437 5.04 14.29 12.11
CA LEU A 437 3.68 14.77 11.82
C LEU A 437 2.94 15.30 13.06
N LYS A 438 3.21 14.73 14.24
CA LYS A 438 2.57 15.16 15.48
C LYS A 438 2.99 16.59 15.88
N ARG A 439 4.18 17.03 15.46
CA ARG A 439 4.70 18.37 15.77
C ARG A 439 4.03 19.47 14.95
N GLU A 440 3.65 19.19 13.70
CA GLU A 440 2.92 20.17 12.87
C GLU A 440 1.47 20.39 13.35
N GLN A 441 0.81 19.35 13.87
CA GLN A 441 -0.55 19.50 14.42
C GLN A 441 -0.60 20.30 15.73
N GLN A 442 0.47 20.27 16.54
CA GLN A 442 0.54 21.04 17.80
C GLN A 442 1.03 22.49 17.60
N GLY A 443 1.67 22.81 16.47
CA GLY A 443 2.14 24.17 16.15
C GLY A 443 1.15 25.04 15.37
N GLY A 444 -0.03 24.51 15.02
CA GLY A 444 -1.05 25.21 14.24
C GLY A 444 -2.17 25.87 15.05
N GLU A 445 -2.16 25.72 16.37
CA GLU A 445 -3.00 26.48 17.29
C GLU A 445 -2.18 27.62 17.91
N GLN A 446 -1.99 28.71 17.17
CA GLN A 446 -1.64 30.02 17.71
C GLN A 446 -2.16 31.14 16.82
#